data_AF-A0A354GIH9-F1
#
_entry.id   AF-A0A354GIH9-F1
#
_cell.length_a   1.000
_cell.length_b   1.000
_cell.length_c   1.000
_cell.angle_alpha   90.00
_cell.angle_beta   90.00
_cell.angle_gamma   90.00
#
_symmetry.space_group_name_H-M   'P 1'
#
loop_
_entity.id
_entity.type
_entity.pdbx_description
1 polymer ?
#
loop_
_entity_poly.entity_id
_entity_poly.type
_entity_poly.pdbx_seq_one_letter_code
_entity_poly.pdbx_strand_id
1 'polypeptide(L)'
;QINQKGGVGKTSATVNLSRIAASKGKKVLIIDLDHQANTSVVFGYNGNEPNVCKIFENKKIDVFHVVHKTKLPNHDTIKNLDIIPSSIKLSRVIENALTRTHRESILLTSLADCIQRYDYIFIDCPPNLNLGVINAIYASDVIIIPVSGKFSLDGVADLLDLTEELKQTEHFNFKIYRNAVDQRNKIINNYIDQQLEGIKENLCNTCISQSQAIEKANASSMSVLDFDPKSKSVLEYTDLLKEIA
;
A
#
# COMPACT_ATOMS: atom_id res chain seq x y z
N GLN A 1 -2.43 -0.11 -1.76
CA GLN A 1 -3.01 1.02 -0.99
C GLN A 1 -2.98 2.25 -1.86
N ILE A 2 -4.13 2.81 -2.27
CA ILE A 2 -4.18 3.96 -3.19
C ILE A 2 -5.16 5.01 -2.66
N ASN A 3 -4.77 6.28 -2.73
CA ASN A 3 -5.59 7.46 -2.51
C ASN A 3 -4.79 8.68 -2.99
N GLN A 4 -5.43 9.58 -3.73
CA GLN A 4 -4.77 10.75 -4.32
C GLN A 4 -4.34 11.80 -3.27
N LYS A 5 -4.88 11.72 -2.05
CA LYS A 5 -4.51 12.61 -0.95
C LYS A 5 -3.26 12.10 -0.21
N GLY A 6 -2.28 12.99 -0.02
CA GLY A 6 -1.15 12.75 0.86
C GLY A 6 -1.58 12.62 2.33
N GLY A 7 -0.84 11.83 3.12
CA GLY A 7 -1.05 11.76 4.58
C GLY A 7 -2.28 10.96 5.06
N VAL A 8 -3.02 10.29 4.17
CA VAL A 8 -4.18 9.46 4.58
C VAL A 8 -3.81 8.11 5.20
N GLY A 9 -2.51 7.80 5.34
CA GLY A 9 -2.03 6.57 6.00
C GLY A 9 -1.82 5.35 5.10
N LYS A 10 -1.62 5.54 3.78
CA LYS A 10 -1.30 4.46 2.81
C LYS A 10 -0.09 3.62 3.26
N THR A 11 1.06 4.27 3.41
CA THR A 11 2.32 3.66 3.86
C THR A 11 2.16 3.00 5.24
N SER A 12 1.56 3.71 6.22
CA SER A 12 1.29 3.14 7.55
C SER A 12 0.49 1.84 7.46
N ALA A 13 -0.53 1.80 6.60
CA ALA A 13 -1.35 0.62 6.42
C ALA A 13 -0.59 -0.50 5.70
N THR A 14 0.14 -0.19 4.63
CA THR A 14 0.99 -1.17 3.93
C THR A 14 1.97 -1.82 4.91
N VAL A 15 2.69 -1.02 5.71
CA VAL A 15 3.62 -1.50 6.74
C VAL A 15 2.92 -2.40 7.76
N ASN A 16 1.82 -1.95 8.36
CA ASN A 16 1.20 -2.68 9.46
C ASN A 16 0.45 -3.94 8.99
N LEU A 17 -0.32 -3.86 7.90
CA LEU A 17 -1.05 -5.00 7.36
C LEU A 17 -0.10 -6.11 6.90
N SER A 18 0.96 -5.76 6.15
CA SER A 18 1.94 -6.74 5.68
C SER A 18 2.69 -7.41 6.84
N ARG A 19 3.10 -6.62 7.83
CA ARG A 19 3.81 -7.12 9.02
C ARG A 19 2.95 -8.03 9.90
N ILE A 20 1.66 -7.71 10.04
CA ILE A 20 0.68 -8.54 10.78
C ILE A 20 0.33 -9.80 9.99
N ALA A 21 0.17 -9.72 8.67
CA ALA A 21 -0.03 -10.91 7.84
C ALA A 21 1.15 -11.89 7.98
N ALA A 22 2.39 -11.37 7.90
CA ALA A 22 3.59 -12.17 8.08
C ALA A 22 3.70 -12.81 9.48
N SER A 23 3.32 -12.07 10.55
CA SER A 23 3.31 -12.61 11.92
C SER A 23 2.30 -13.74 12.12
N LYS A 24 1.24 -13.78 11.29
CA LYS A 24 0.25 -14.87 11.21
C LYS A 24 0.68 -16.03 10.31
N GLY A 25 1.95 -16.05 9.87
CA GLY A 25 2.53 -17.15 9.10
C GLY A 25 2.32 -17.06 7.59
N LYS A 26 1.73 -15.98 7.07
CA LYS A 26 1.53 -15.77 5.64
C LYS A 26 2.82 -15.34 4.98
N LYS A 27 3.10 -15.82 3.77
CA LYS A 27 4.20 -15.34 2.92
C LYS A 27 3.78 -14.05 2.25
N VAL A 28 4.47 -12.96 2.56
CA VAL A 28 4.08 -11.62 2.14
C VAL A 28 5.20 -10.97 1.33
N LEU A 29 4.83 -10.33 0.22
CA LEU A 29 5.70 -9.42 -0.52
C LEU A 29 5.17 -7.99 -0.39
N ILE A 30 6.06 -7.05 -0.10
CA ILE A 30 5.78 -5.62 -0.19
C ILE A 30 6.41 -5.07 -1.45
N ILE A 31 5.71 -4.20 -2.17
CA ILE A 31 6.26 -3.45 -3.30
C ILE A 31 6.08 -1.96 -3.00
N ASP A 32 7.18 -1.25 -2.81
CA ASP A 32 7.17 0.19 -2.60
C ASP A 32 7.26 0.89 -3.96
N LEU A 33 6.20 1.60 -4.36
CA LEU A 33 6.15 2.39 -5.60
C LEU A 33 6.24 3.89 -5.34
N ASP A 34 6.43 4.33 -4.10
CA ASP A 34 6.65 5.74 -3.80
C ASP A 34 8.14 6.06 -3.87
N HIS A 35 8.55 7.01 -4.71
CA HIS A 35 9.92 7.50 -4.77
C HIS A 35 10.47 8.04 -3.44
N GLN A 36 9.60 8.41 -2.49
CA GLN A 36 10.00 8.79 -1.12
C GLN A 36 10.48 7.58 -0.30
N ALA A 37 10.19 6.36 -0.75
CA ALA A 37 10.70 5.10 -0.21
C ALA A 37 10.44 4.90 1.30
N ASN A 38 9.38 5.49 1.85
CA ASN A 38 9.08 5.42 3.29
C ASN A 38 8.87 3.97 3.76
N THR A 39 8.15 3.15 2.98
CA THR A 39 7.97 1.73 3.31
C THR A 39 9.31 0.99 3.26
N SER A 40 10.15 1.29 2.28
CA SER A 40 11.50 0.73 2.17
C SER A 40 12.36 1.04 3.39
N VAL A 41 12.34 2.28 3.89
CA VAL A 41 13.09 2.71 5.07
C VAL A 41 12.66 1.95 6.31
N VAL A 42 11.35 1.77 6.52
CA VAL A 42 10.80 0.99 7.66
C VAL A 42 11.34 -0.43 7.69
N PHE A 43 11.60 -1.03 6.52
CA PHE A 43 12.11 -2.41 6.41
C PHE A 43 13.61 -2.50 6.13
N GLY A 44 14.35 -1.42 6.39
CA GLY A 44 15.81 -1.42 6.43
C GLY A 44 16.51 -1.17 5.10
N TYR A 45 15.84 -0.52 4.14
CA TYR A 45 16.37 -0.20 2.82
C TYR A 45 16.42 1.32 2.58
N ASN A 46 17.46 1.79 1.89
CA ASN A 46 17.67 3.22 1.61
C ASN A 46 17.67 3.55 0.10
N GLY A 47 17.39 2.56 -0.75
CA GLY A 47 17.25 2.73 -2.19
C GLY A 47 18.56 2.61 -2.98
N ASN A 48 19.67 2.26 -2.32
CA ASN A 48 20.93 1.94 -3.00
C ASN A 48 20.98 0.50 -3.52
N GLU A 49 20.13 -0.37 -2.98
CA GLU A 49 19.97 -1.75 -3.40
C GLU A 49 19.23 -1.85 -4.75
N PRO A 50 19.34 -2.98 -5.47
CA PRO A 50 18.47 -3.28 -6.60
C PRO A 50 17.00 -3.13 -6.18
N ASN A 51 16.27 -2.26 -6.86
CA ASN A 51 14.96 -1.82 -6.40
C ASN A 51 13.97 -1.78 -7.57
N VAL A 52 12.74 -1.37 -7.30
CA VAL A 52 11.63 -1.37 -8.27
C VAL A 52 11.93 -0.61 -9.56
N CYS A 53 12.87 0.35 -9.55
CA CYS A 53 13.33 1.02 -10.78
C CYS A 53 13.74 0.02 -11.86
N LYS A 54 14.38 -1.09 -11.50
CA LYS A 54 14.88 -2.07 -12.46
C LYS A 54 13.76 -2.79 -13.21
N ILE A 55 12.60 -2.98 -12.59
CA ILE A 55 11.38 -3.50 -13.24
C ILE A 55 10.92 -2.55 -14.35
N PHE A 56 10.89 -1.25 -14.05
CA PHE A 56 10.48 -0.23 -15.01
C PHE A 56 11.54 0.10 -16.07
N GLU A 57 12.82 -0.21 -15.84
CA GLU A 57 13.91 -0.07 -16.81
C GLU A 57 13.97 -1.28 -17.77
N ASN A 58 13.89 -2.52 -17.26
CA ASN A 58 14.15 -3.73 -18.02
C ASN A 58 12.97 -4.72 -17.95
N LYS A 59 12.24 -4.88 -19.06
CA LYS A 59 11.10 -5.82 -19.18
C LYS A 59 11.47 -7.30 -19.01
N LYS A 60 12.75 -7.67 -19.11
CA LYS A 60 13.23 -9.04 -19.01
C LYS A 60 13.99 -9.30 -17.71
N ILE A 61 13.84 -8.41 -16.72
CA ILE A 61 14.49 -8.63 -15.44
C ILE A 61 13.88 -9.86 -14.75
N ASP A 62 14.74 -10.71 -14.19
CA ASP A 62 14.30 -11.65 -13.17
C ASP A 62 13.94 -10.86 -11.91
N VAL A 63 12.65 -10.84 -11.56
CA VAL A 63 12.12 -10.10 -10.41
C VAL A 63 12.79 -10.49 -9.09
N PHE A 64 13.31 -11.72 -8.96
CA PHE A 64 14.02 -12.14 -7.76
C PHE A 64 15.31 -11.36 -7.50
N HIS A 65 15.90 -10.70 -8.51
CA HIS A 65 17.05 -9.81 -8.32
C HIS A 65 16.72 -8.52 -7.55
N VAL A 66 15.44 -8.15 -7.46
CA VAL A 66 15.01 -6.95 -6.73
C VAL A 66 14.16 -7.28 -5.49
N VAL A 67 13.97 -8.57 -5.20
CA VAL A 67 13.28 -9.04 -3.99
C VAL A 67 14.31 -9.21 -2.88
N HIS A 68 14.06 -8.59 -1.73
CA HIS A 68 14.94 -8.65 -0.57
C HIS A 68 14.20 -9.08 0.70
N LYS A 69 14.94 -9.60 1.67
CA LYS A 69 14.42 -9.93 3.00
C LYS A 69 14.22 -8.67 3.83
N THR A 70 13.05 -8.47 4.43
CA THR A 70 12.83 -7.30 5.29
C THR A 70 13.65 -7.38 6.58
N LYS A 71 14.09 -6.22 7.08
CA LYS A 71 14.94 -6.10 8.28
C LYS A 71 14.31 -5.17 9.30
N LEU A 72 14.45 -5.53 10.58
CA LEU A 72 14.14 -4.66 11.71
C LEU A 72 15.29 -3.68 11.97
N PRO A 73 15.10 -2.63 12.80
CA PRO A 73 16.17 -1.69 13.16
C PRO A 73 17.41 -2.34 13.79
N ASN A 74 17.26 -3.49 14.42
CA ASN A 74 18.36 -4.29 14.97
C ASN A 74 19.02 -5.24 13.93
N HIS A 75 18.67 -5.10 12.65
CA HIS A 75 19.11 -5.90 11.50
C HIS A 75 18.59 -7.36 11.46
N ASP A 76 17.71 -7.75 12.37
CA ASP A 76 17.07 -9.06 12.31
C ASP A 76 16.14 -9.17 11.10
N THR A 77 16.18 -10.32 10.45
CA THR A 77 15.28 -10.61 9.33
C THR A 77 13.88 -10.94 9.83
N ILE A 78 12.86 -10.32 9.23
CA ILE A 78 11.46 -10.65 9.53
C ILE A 78 11.07 -11.88 8.71
N LYS A 79 10.65 -12.94 9.40
CA LYS A 79 10.22 -14.18 8.75
C LYS A 79 8.96 -13.95 7.90
N ASN A 80 8.91 -14.62 6.75
CA ASN A 80 7.80 -14.58 5.80
C ASN A 80 7.46 -13.20 5.21
N LEU A 81 8.37 -12.23 5.31
CA LEU A 81 8.15 -10.88 4.80
C LEU A 81 9.31 -10.43 3.93
N ASP A 82 9.03 -10.29 2.63
CA ASP A 82 9.96 -9.83 1.62
C ASP A 82 9.52 -8.47 1.08
N ILE A 83 10.44 -7.73 0.47
CA ILE A 83 10.20 -6.39 -0.09
C ILE A 83 10.92 -6.19 -1.41
N ILE A 84 10.25 -5.53 -2.35
CA ILE A 84 10.86 -4.83 -3.48
C ILE A 84 10.91 -3.35 -3.10
N PRO A 85 12.09 -2.82 -2.72
CA PRO A 85 12.21 -1.45 -2.24
C PRO A 85 12.05 -0.45 -3.39
N SER A 86 11.93 0.82 -3.02
CA SER A 86 11.90 1.98 -3.91
C SER A 86 13.19 2.80 -3.80
N SER A 87 13.32 3.82 -4.65
CA SER A 87 14.35 4.85 -4.52
C SER A 87 13.87 6.18 -5.11
N ILE A 88 14.56 7.26 -4.76
CA ILE A 88 14.29 8.61 -5.29
C ILE A 88 14.33 8.68 -6.83
N LYS A 89 15.04 7.75 -7.49
CA LYS A 89 15.15 7.68 -8.95
C LYS A 89 13.87 7.20 -9.63
N LEU A 90 12.93 6.62 -8.87
CA LEU A 90 11.73 6.01 -9.41
C LEU A 90 10.86 7.00 -10.20
N SER A 91 10.76 8.27 -9.77
CA SER A 91 10.00 9.30 -10.49
C SER A 91 10.48 9.46 -11.93
N ARG A 92 11.79 9.65 -12.13
CA ARG A 92 12.42 9.76 -13.44
C ARG A 92 12.28 8.48 -14.26
N VAL A 93 12.41 7.31 -13.62
CA VAL A 93 12.26 6.02 -14.31
C VAL A 93 10.83 5.82 -14.81
N ILE A 94 9.83 6.21 -14.01
CA ILE A 94 8.42 6.20 -14.37
C ILE A 94 8.15 7.13 -15.57
N GLU A 95 8.72 8.35 -15.57
CA GLU A 95 8.60 9.28 -16.70
C GLU A 95 9.17 8.70 -17.99
N ASN A 96 10.36 8.10 -17.93
CA ASN A 96 10.98 7.45 -19.09
C ASN A 96 10.16 6.26 -19.60
N ALA A 97 9.44 5.56 -18.72
CA ALA A 97 8.61 4.43 -19.09
C ALA A 97 7.32 4.82 -19.84
N LEU A 98 6.94 6.11 -19.86
CA LEU A 98 5.75 6.60 -20.57
C LEU A 98 5.79 6.34 -22.08
N THR A 99 6.97 6.26 -22.69
CA THR A 99 7.08 6.02 -24.15
C THR A 99 7.10 4.54 -24.51
N ARG A 100 7.06 3.64 -23.53
CA ARG A 100 7.12 2.19 -23.77
C ARG A 100 5.78 1.65 -24.23
N THR A 101 5.84 0.60 -25.06
CA THR A 101 4.65 -0.23 -25.36
C THR A 101 4.21 -1.02 -24.13
N HIS A 102 2.91 -1.23 -23.95
CA HIS A 102 2.34 -1.96 -22.79
C HIS A 102 2.88 -1.44 -21.45
N ARG A 103 2.99 -0.11 -21.33
CA ARG A 103 3.59 0.56 -20.17
C ARG A 103 2.73 0.39 -18.91
N GLU A 104 1.44 0.14 -19.08
CA GLU A 104 0.43 -0.02 -18.04
C GLU A 104 0.57 -1.35 -17.30
N SER A 105 1.15 -2.38 -17.92
CA SER A 105 1.23 -3.76 -17.39
C SER A 105 2.67 -4.22 -17.09
N ILE A 106 3.64 -3.30 -17.02
CA ILE A 106 5.05 -3.62 -16.73
C ILE A 106 5.18 -4.39 -15.42
N LEU A 107 4.57 -3.90 -14.34
CA LEU A 107 4.63 -4.53 -13.03
C LEU A 107 3.97 -5.91 -13.02
N LEU A 108 2.75 -6.01 -13.53
CA LEU A 108 2.01 -7.29 -13.62
C LEU A 108 2.82 -8.35 -14.38
N THR A 109 3.38 -7.98 -15.54
CA THR A 109 4.19 -8.89 -16.37
C THR A 109 5.45 -9.35 -15.62
N SER A 110 6.09 -8.44 -14.89
CA SER A 110 7.33 -8.76 -14.18
C SER A 110 7.09 -9.61 -12.92
N LEU A 111 5.89 -9.54 -12.33
CA LEU A 111 5.51 -10.33 -11.16
C LEU A 111 4.99 -11.73 -11.51
N ALA A 112 4.77 -12.04 -12.79
CA ALA A 112 4.15 -13.30 -13.22
C ALA A 112 4.82 -14.55 -12.62
N ASP A 113 6.15 -14.56 -12.55
CA ASP A 113 6.93 -15.69 -12.03
C ASP A 113 7.02 -15.76 -10.50
N CYS A 114 6.61 -14.71 -9.79
CA CYS A 114 6.68 -14.64 -8.32
C CYS A 114 5.33 -14.60 -7.60
N ILE A 115 4.22 -14.31 -8.29
CA ILE A 115 2.88 -14.21 -7.67
C ILE A 115 2.54 -15.47 -6.86
N GLN A 116 2.81 -16.67 -7.40
CA GLN A 116 2.48 -17.93 -6.73
C GLN A 116 3.33 -18.23 -5.47
N ARG A 117 4.38 -17.44 -5.17
CA ARG A 117 5.24 -17.66 -4.01
C ARG A 117 4.73 -16.97 -2.74
N TYR A 118 3.79 -16.03 -2.88
CA TYR A 118 3.28 -15.21 -1.79
C TYR A 118 1.78 -15.40 -1.64
N ASP A 119 1.33 -15.45 -0.40
CA ASP A 119 -0.10 -15.43 -0.07
C ASP A 119 -0.69 -14.04 -0.26
N TYR A 120 0.12 -12.99 0.00
CA TYR A 120 -0.28 -11.59 -0.18
C TYR A 120 0.84 -10.75 -0.79
N ILE A 121 0.47 -9.85 -1.70
CA ILE A 121 1.35 -8.81 -2.23
C ILE A 121 0.73 -7.45 -1.90
N PHE A 122 1.41 -6.66 -1.06
CA PHE A 122 0.98 -5.31 -0.72
C PHE A 122 1.77 -4.29 -1.55
N ILE A 123 1.05 -3.46 -2.32
CA ILE A 123 1.65 -2.39 -3.12
C ILE A 123 1.40 -1.04 -2.43
N ASP A 124 2.46 -0.33 -2.05
CA ASP A 124 2.40 1.02 -1.49
C ASP A 124 2.55 2.05 -2.61
N CYS A 125 1.54 2.90 -2.81
CA CYS A 125 1.50 3.83 -3.93
C CYS A 125 1.70 5.29 -3.48
N PRO A 126 2.34 6.13 -4.32
CA PRO A 126 2.45 7.56 -4.07
C PRO A 126 1.06 8.23 -4.11
N PRO A 127 0.91 9.46 -3.57
CA PRO A 127 -0.35 10.20 -3.65
C PRO A 127 -0.66 10.68 -5.07
N ASN A 128 0.34 10.94 -5.91
CA ASN A 128 0.09 11.47 -7.24
C ASN A 128 -0.22 10.33 -8.22
N LEU A 129 -1.28 10.49 -9.00
CA LEU A 129 -1.60 9.55 -10.07
C LEU A 129 -0.51 9.63 -11.16
N ASN A 130 0.20 8.51 -11.35
CA ASN A 130 1.26 8.37 -12.36
C ASN A 130 1.26 6.94 -12.92
N LEU A 131 2.15 6.65 -13.88
CA LEU A 131 2.25 5.32 -14.49
C LEU A 131 2.52 4.20 -13.46
N GLY A 132 3.23 4.48 -12.37
CA GLY A 132 3.43 3.53 -11.28
C GLY A 132 2.11 3.15 -10.59
N VAL A 133 1.24 4.13 -10.30
CA VAL A 133 -0.10 3.88 -9.75
C VAL A 133 -0.97 3.10 -10.75
N ILE A 134 -0.89 3.42 -12.04
CA ILE A 134 -1.59 2.67 -13.11
C ILE A 134 -1.12 1.20 -13.11
N ASN A 135 0.18 0.96 -13.02
CA ASN A 135 0.74 -0.39 -12.92
C ASN A 135 0.28 -1.13 -11.66
N ALA A 136 0.16 -0.42 -10.54
CA ALA A 136 -0.38 -0.99 -9.31
C ALA A 136 -1.85 -1.41 -9.49
N ILE A 137 -2.67 -0.57 -10.13
CA ILE A 137 -4.07 -0.88 -10.43
C ILE A 137 -4.18 -2.12 -11.32
N TYR A 138 -3.38 -2.18 -12.39
CA TYR A 138 -3.32 -3.32 -13.30
C TYR A 138 -2.89 -4.62 -12.60
N ALA A 139 -1.95 -4.54 -11.66
CA ALA A 139 -1.40 -5.70 -10.96
C ALA A 139 -2.23 -6.14 -9.74
N SER A 140 -3.21 -5.35 -9.29
CA SER A 140 -3.94 -5.61 -8.04
C SER A 140 -5.23 -6.36 -8.27
N ASP A 141 -5.46 -7.42 -7.49
CA ASP A 141 -6.77 -8.09 -7.40
C ASP A 141 -7.79 -7.23 -6.64
N VAL A 142 -7.34 -6.55 -5.57
CA VAL A 142 -8.15 -5.69 -4.71
C VAL A 142 -7.47 -4.34 -4.49
N ILE A 143 -8.20 -3.25 -4.70
CA ILE A 143 -7.73 -1.89 -4.39
C ILE A 143 -8.21 -1.48 -3.00
N ILE A 144 -7.28 -1.14 -2.12
CA ILE A 144 -7.59 -0.68 -0.76
C ILE A 144 -7.39 0.83 -0.67
N ILE A 145 -8.42 1.52 -0.17
CA ILE A 145 -8.53 2.98 -0.16
C ILE A 145 -8.75 3.48 1.29
N PRO A 146 -7.74 4.04 1.95
CA PRO A 146 -7.91 4.70 3.25
C PRO A 146 -8.61 6.05 3.11
N VAL A 147 -9.54 6.35 4.03
CA VAL A 147 -10.25 7.63 4.11
C VAL A 147 -10.12 8.20 5.52
N SER A 148 -9.49 9.38 5.67
CA SER A 148 -9.22 10.01 6.98
C SER A 148 -9.83 11.40 7.18
N GLY A 149 -10.45 11.98 6.15
CA GLY A 149 -11.01 13.33 6.22
C GLY A 149 -11.89 13.68 5.03
N LYS A 150 -12.59 14.82 5.09
CA LYS A 150 -13.45 15.32 4.01
C LYS A 150 -12.76 15.28 2.63
N PHE A 151 -11.56 15.85 2.54
CA PHE A 151 -10.80 15.95 1.29
C PHE A 151 -10.18 14.64 0.81
N SER A 152 -10.32 13.54 1.57
CA SER A 152 -9.86 12.22 1.12
C SER A 152 -10.89 11.48 0.29
N LEU A 153 -12.14 11.97 0.26
CA LEU A 153 -13.26 11.41 -0.52
C LEU A 153 -13.27 11.95 -1.95
N ASP A 154 -12.90 13.22 -2.15
CA ASP A 154 -12.90 13.87 -3.47
C ASP A 154 -12.07 13.07 -4.49
N GLY A 155 -10.91 12.54 -4.06
CA GLY A 155 -10.04 11.73 -4.93
C GLY A 155 -10.41 10.24 -5.03
N VAL A 156 -11.49 9.79 -4.39
CA VAL A 156 -11.97 8.41 -4.50
C VAL A 156 -12.75 8.23 -5.80
N ALA A 157 -13.68 9.13 -6.12
CA ALA A 157 -14.46 9.06 -7.35
C ALA A 157 -13.55 9.02 -8.58
N ASP A 158 -12.63 9.98 -8.71
CA ASP A 158 -11.64 10.03 -9.79
C ASP A 158 -10.79 8.74 -9.90
N LEU A 159 -10.46 8.11 -8.77
CA LEU A 159 -9.71 6.86 -8.75
C LEU A 159 -10.57 5.68 -9.25
N LEU A 160 -11.85 5.64 -8.88
CA LEU A 160 -12.78 4.59 -9.30
C LEU A 160 -13.05 4.70 -10.81
N ASP A 161 -13.34 5.90 -11.31
CA ASP A 161 -13.57 6.16 -12.74
C ASP A 161 -12.36 5.76 -13.58
N LEU A 162 -11.15 6.16 -13.15
CA LEU A 162 -9.92 5.75 -13.80
C LEU A 162 -9.73 4.22 -13.78
N THR A 163 -10.04 3.58 -12.65
CA THR A 163 -9.85 2.13 -12.53
C THR A 163 -10.78 1.39 -13.48
N GLU A 164 -12.01 1.86 -13.63
CA GLU A 164 -12.99 1.32 -14.57
C GLU A 164 -12.50 1.47 -16.02
N GLU A 165 -12.00 2.65 -16.40
CA GLU A 165 -11.40 2.90 -17.72
C GLU A 165 -10.21 1.96 -17.98
N LEU A 166 -9.31 1.83 -17.01
CA LEU A 166 -8.08 1.07 -17.13
C LEU A 166 -8.30 -0.44 -17.21
N LYS A 167 -9.17 -0.99 -16.36
CA LYS A 167 -9.42 -2.43 -16.32
C LYS A 167 -10.39 -2.89 -17.42
N GLN A 168 -11.10 -1.96 -18.07
CA GLN A 168 -12.11 -2.28 -19.09
C GLN A 168 -13.15 -3.28 -18.58
N THR A 169 -13.42 -3.23 -17.28
CA THR A 169 -14.39 -4.08 -16.59
C THR A 169 -15.20 -3.19 -15.66
N GLU A 170 -16.53 -3.29 -15.72
CA GLU A 170 -17.43 -2.59 -14.77
C GLU A 170 -17.25 -3.07 -13.30
N HIS A 171 -16.49 -4.15 -13.08
CA HIS A 171 -16.34 -4.78 -11.77
C HIS A 171 -14.88 -5.03 -11.40
N PHE A 172 -14.22 -4.02 -10.85
CA PHE A 172 -12.99 -4.21 -10.10
C PHE A 172 -13.28 -4.28 -8.60
N ASN A 173 -12.53 -5.11 -7.87
CA ASN A 173 -12.71 -5.22 -6.43
C ASN A 173 -11.98 -4.10 -5.72
N PHE A 174 -12.68 -3.33 -4.90
CA PHE A 174 -12.09 -2.34 -4.03
C PHE A 174 -12.73 -2.37 -2.64
N LYS A 175 -11.95 -1.98 -1.63
CA LYS A 175 -12.38 -1.85 -0.24
C LYS A 175 -11.94 -0.50 0.30
N ILE A 176 -12.86 0.18 0.96
CA ILE A 176 -12.63 1.46 1.64
C ILE A 176 -12.62 1.19 3.13
N TYR A 177 -11.74 1.85 3.87
CA TYR A 177 -11.79 1.83 5.32
C TYR A 177 -11.51 3.22 5.90
N ARG A 178 -12.11 3.50 7.05
CA ARG A 178 -11.91 4.77 7.77
C ARG A 178 -10.59 4.70 8.52
N ASN A 179 -9.72 5.68 8.31
CA ASN A 179 -8.41 5.75 8.93
C ASN A 179 -8.28 7.00 9.83
N ALA A 180 -7.42 6.92 10.85
CA ALA A 180 -7.16 7.99 11.80
C ALA A 180 -8.43 8.59 12.42
N VAL A 181 -9.41 7.74 12.73
CA VAL A 181 -10.71 8.19 13.26
C VAL A 181 -10.55 8.73 14.68
N ASP A 182 -10.83 10.03 14.88
CA ASP A 182 -11.07 10.60 16.21
C ASP A 182 -12.57 10.54 16.52
N GLN A 183 -12.95 9.66 17.46
CA GLN A 183 -14.35 9.48 17.86
C GLN A 183 -14.98 10.74 18.46
N ARG A 184 -14.17 11.68 18.97
CA ARG A 184 -14.67 12.95 19.53
C ARG A 184 -15.17 13.88 18.43
N ASN A 185 -14.70 13.73 17.19
CA ASN A 185 -15.05 14.60 16.09
C ASN A 185 -16.31 14.13 15.33
N LYS A 186 -17.45 14.22 16.01
CA LYS A 186 -18.75 13.75 15.49
C LYS A 186 -19.14 14.41 14.15
N ILE A 187 -18.84 15.70 13.97
CA ILE A 187 -19.21 16.44 12.76
C ILE A 187 -18.49 15.86 11.54
N ILE A 188 -17.18 15.69 11.62
CA ILE A 188 -16.39 15.12 10.51
C ILE A 188 -16.79 13.66 10.28
N ASN A 189 -17.03 12.89 11.34
CA ASN A 189 -17.40 11.49 11.19
C ASN A 189 -18.74 11.32 10.49
N ASN A 190 -19.77 12.03 10.94
CA ASN A 190 -21.10 11.98 10.32
C ASN A 190 -21.05 12.43 8.85
N TYR A 191 -20.27 13.48 8.55
CA TYR A 191 -20.10 13.93 7.17
C TYR A 191 -19.49 12.84 6.29
N ILE A 192 -18.42 12.18 6.73
CA ILE A 192 -17.77 11.12 5.94
C ILE A 192 -18.71 9.92 5.78
N ASP A 193 -19.41 9.53 6.84
CA ASP A 193 -20.33 8.38 6.80
C ASP A 193 -21.48 8.64 5.80
N GLN A 194 -22.00 9.87 5.71
CA GLN A 194 -22.98 10.27 4.68
C GLN A 194 -22.41 10.19 3.26
N GLN A 195 -21.17 10.62 3.04
CA GLN A 195 -20.56 10.57 1.71
C GLN A 195 -20.25 9.14 1.27
N LEU A 196 -20.00 8.22 2.21
CA LEU A 196 -19.71 6.82 1.93
C LEU A 196 -20.97 5.96 1.77
N GLU A 197 -22.17 6.52 1.99
CA GLU A 197 -23.43 5.77 1.96
C GLU A 197 -23.69 5.10 0.60
N GLY A 198 -23.32 5.77 -0.49
CA GLY A 198 -23.46 5.23 -1.86
C GLY A 198 -22.54 4.06 -2.19
N ILE A 199 -21.48 3.82 -1.40
CA ILE A 199 -20.47 2.77 -1.61
C ILE A 199 -20.29 1.90 -0.37
N LYS A 200 -21.35 1.80 0.43
CA LYS A 200 -21.36 1.10 1.72
C LYS A 200 -21.01 -0.38 1.62
N GLU A 201 -21.30 -1.03 0.49
CA GLU A 201 -20.97 -2.44 0.24
C GLU A 201 -19.45 -2.69 0.16
N ASN A 202 -18.69 -1.66 -0.23
CA ASN A 202 -17.23 -1.68 -0.28
C ASN A 202 -16.59 -1.15 1.00
N LEU A 203 -17.38 -0.64 1.96
CA LEU A 203 -16.88 -0.10 3.21
C LEU A 203 -16.60 -1.21 4.23
N CYS A 204 -15.39 -1.23 4.76
CA CYS A 204 -14.99 -2.10 5.87
C CYS A 204 -15.69 -1.66 7.16
N ASN A 205 -16.09 -2.63 7.98
CA ASN A 205 -16.62 -2.39 9.32
C ASN A 205 -15.52 -1.90 10.26
N THR A 206 -14.30 -2.44 10.09
CA THR A 206 -13.16 -2.04 10.89
C THR A 206 -12.66 -0.64 10.50
N CYS A 207 -12.49 0.20 11.51
CA CYS A 207 -11.88 1.52 11.40
C CYS A 207 -10.55 1.54 12.15
N ILE A 208 -9.57 2.27 11.64
CA ILE A 208 -8.30 2.52 12.35
C ILE A 208 -8.45 3.82 13.14
N SER A 209 -8.30 3.74 14.46
CA SER A 209 -8.43 4.91 15.34
C SER A 209 -7.23 5.85 15.22
N GLN A 210 -7.42 7.13 15.50
CA GLN A 210 -6.29 8.02 15.72
C GLN A 210 -5.46 7.51 16.91
N SER A 211 -4.15 7.35 16.71
CA SER A 211 -3.30 6.62 17.65
C SER A 211 -1.90 7.20 17.72
N GLN A 212 -1.48 7.62 18.91
CA GLN A 212 -0.09 8.03 19.17
C GLN A 212 0.91 6.89 18.96
N ALA A 213 0.47 5.62 19.11
CA ALA A 213 1.33 4.47 18.87
C ALA A 213 1.69 4.37 17.38
N ILE A 214 0.74 4.62 16.47
CA ILE A 214 1.01 4.69 15.02
C ILE A 214 1.98 5.83 14.72
N GLU A 215 1.74 7.02 15.26
CA GLU A 215 2.60 8.20 15.02
C GLU A 215 4.05 7.96 15.49
N LYS A 216 4.22 7.41 16.69
CA LYS A 216 5.55 7.09 17.25
C LYS A 216 6.25 5.94 16.52
N ALA A 217 5.52 4.91 16.12
CA ALA A 217 6.06 3.82 15.32
C ALA A 217 6.59 4.33 13.98
N ASN A 218 5.79 5.16 13.28
CA ASN A 218 6.21 5.80 12.04
C ASN A 218 7.44 6.69 12.23
N ALA A 219 7.48 7.52 13.27
CA ALA A 219 8.64 8.36 13.58
C ALA A 219 9.90 7.53 13.89
N SER A 220 9.72 6.30 14.38
CA SER A 220 10.81 5.36 14.67
C SER A 220 11.13 4.43 13.49
N SER A 221 10.49 4.60 12.33
CA SER A 221 10.61 3.73 11.16
C SER A 221 10.31 2.25 11.49
N MET A 222 9.25 2.00 12.25
CA MET A 222 8.82 0.67 12.68
C MET A 222 7.33 0.46 12.39
N SER A 223 6.90 -0.80 12.31
CA SER A 223 5.48 -1.12 12.42
C SER A 223 4.99 -0.90 13.86
N VAL A 224 3.67 -0.75 14.05
CA VAL A 224 3.08 -0.71 15.40
C VAL A 224 3.29 -2.03 16.11
N LEU A 225 3.23 -3.16 15.39
CA LEU A 225 3.46 -4.47 15.98
C LEU A 225 4.86 -4.58 16.59
N ASP A 226 5.87 -3.99 15.95
CA ASP A 226 7.26 -4.03 16.43
C ASP A 226 7.53 -2.94 17.48
N PHE A 227 6.82 -1.81 17.43
CA PHE A 227 7.00 -0.68 18.36
C PHE A 227 6.20 -0.83 19.67
N ASP A 228 4.91 -1.15 19.57
CA ASP A 228 4.01 -1.36 20.71
C ASP A 228 3.03 -2.51 20.41
N PRO A 229 3.45 -3.78 20.65
CA PRO A 229 2.66 -4.97 20.32
C PRO A 229 1.30 -5.05 21.04
N LYS A 230 1.14 -4.31 22.16
CA LYS A 230 -0.10 -4.30 22.97
C LYS A 230 -1.06 -3.18 22.55
N SER A 231 -0.66 -2.33 21.61
CA SER A 231 -1.48 -1.23 21.13
C SER A 231 -2.80 -1.72 20.53
N LYS A 232 -3.88 -0.98 20.80
CA LYS A 232 -5.19 -1.19 20.17
C LYS A 232 -5.09 -1.23 18.63
N SER A 233 -4.18 -0.43 18.06
CA SER A 233 -3.99 -0.36 16.61
C SER A 233 -3.52 -1.68 15.99
N VAL A 234 -2.83 -2.55 16.75
CA VAL A 234 -2.46 -3.90 16.29
C VAL A 234 -3.71 -4.75 16.08
N LEU A 235 -4.69 -4.66 16.98
CA LEU A 235 -5.97 -5.36 16.87
C LEU A 235 -6.79 -4.79 15.70
N GLU A 236 -6.87 -3.47 15.58
CA GLU A 236 -7.61 -2.80 14.49
C GLU A 236 -7.04 -3.19 13.11
N TYR A 237 -5.71 -3.18 12.92
CA TYR A 237 -5.13 -3.66 11.66
C TYR A 237 -5.30 -5.17 11.47
N THR A 238 -5.32 -5.96 12.55
CA THR A 238 -5.58 -7.41 12.48
C THR A 238 -7.00 -7.70 12.01
N ASP A 239 -7.98 -6.95 12.48
CA ASP A 239 -9.39 -7.11 12.09
C ASP A 239 -9.62 -6.57 10.68
N LEU A 240 -9.02 -5.43 10.33
CA LEU A 240 -9.04 -4.92 8.96
C LEU A 240 -8.46 -5.93 7.97
N LEU A 241 -7.34 -6.59 8.32
CA LEU A 241 -6.74 -7.62 7.48
C LEU A 241 -7.72 -8.76 7.16
N LYS A 242 -8.63 -9.14 8.08
CA LYS A 242 -9.62 -10.20 7.83
C LYS A 242 -10.71 -9.78 6.85
N GLU A 243 -10.99 -8.49 6.75
CA GLU A 243 -12.06 -7.96 5.88
C GLU A 243 -11.60 -7.75 4.43
N ILE A 244 -10.28 -7.54 4.23
CA ILE A 244 -9.69 -7.25 2.91
C ILE A 244 -9.03 -8.47 2.25
N ALA A 245 -8.90 -9.59 2.97
CA ALA A 245 -8.09 -10.75 2.61
C ALA A 245 -8.91 -11.97 2.18
#